data_AF-A0A0F6Z6I7-F1
#
_entry.id   AF-A0A0F6Z6I7-F1
#
_cell.length_a   1.000
_cell.length_b   1.000
_cell.length_c   1.000
_cell.angle_alpha   90.00
_cell.angle_beta   90.00
_cell.angle_gamma   90.00
#
_symmetry.space_group_name_H-M   'P 1'
#
loop_
_entity.id
_entity.type
_entity.pdbx_description
1 polymer ?
#
loop_
_entity_poly.entity_id
_entity_poly.type
_entity_poly.pdbx_seq_one_letter_code
_entity_poly.pdbx_strand_id
1 'polypeptide(L)'
;MAHEFGEVILGDQPLTPVEVERQIRETTERLEQGVEVVRNRNRMLKEAERLLKREKALVYIQHRSAGMSIKDSDAQTVVDTDPARAERDDAEVAYWYARDLLVQLQNKLSALQTQAAGLRAAYPMAGRGL
;
A
#
# COMPACT_ATOMS: atom_id res chain seq x y z
N MET A 1 4.75 17.89 9.23
CA MET A 1 3.54 17.05 9.07
C MET A 1 4.01 15.60 8.94
N ALA A 2 4.39 14.98 10.05
CA ALA A 2 4.97 13.63 10.06
C ALA A 2 4.46 12.89 11.31
N HIS A 3 3.17 12.60 11.35
CA HIS A 3 2.54 11.76 12.38
C HIS A 3 1.18 11.27 11.87
N GLU A 4 1.19 10.44 10.84
CA GLU A 4 0.11 9.46 10.64
C GLU A 4 0.78 8.17 10.17
N PHE A 5 0.31 7.03 10.65
CA PHE A 5 0.73 5.68 10.22
C PHE A 5 1.97 5.08 10.92
N GLY A 6 1.91 5.07 12.26
CA GLY A 6 2.12 3.86 13.09
C GLY A 6 3.43 3.09 12.93
N GLU A 7 4.43 3.52 13.70
CA GLU A 7 5.58 2.71 14.10
C GLU A 7 5.15 1.31 14.60
N VAL A 8 5.73 0.24 14.02
CA VAL A 8 5.61 -1.12 14.57
C VAL A 8 6.65 -1.26 15.68
N ILE A 9 6.39 -0.62 16.82
CA ILE A 9 7.15 -0.87 18.04
C ILE A 9 6.55 -2.12 18.69
N LEU A 10 7.24 -3.26 18.55
CA LEU A 10 7.08 -4.35 19.51
C LEU A 10 7.72 -3.85 20.81
N GLY A 11 6.90 -3.46 21.78
CA GLY A 11 7.38 -2.95 23.07
C GLY A 11 8.29 -3.96 23.76
N ASP A 12 9.30 -3.47 24.49
CA ASP A 12 10.33 -4.25 25.19
C ASP A 12 9.81 -5.07 26.39
N GLN A 13 8.48 -5.11 26.59
CA GLN A 13 7.83 -5.87 27.65
C GLN A 13 6.93 -6.97 27.07
N PRO A 14 6.89 -8.16 27.69
CA PRO A 14 5.99 -9.23 27.28
C PRO A 14 4.54 -8.74 27.28
N LEU A 15 3.83 -8.92 26.16
CA LEU A 15 2.42 -8.56 26.06
C LEU A 15 1.56 -9.43 26.98
N THR A 16 0.66 -8.81 27.72
CA THR A 16 -0.36 -9.52 28.50
C THR A 16 -1.44 -10.12 27.58
N PRO A 17 -2.18 -11.15 28.00
CA PRO A 17 -3.24 -11.76 27.18
C PRO A 17 -4.27 -10.75 26.65
N VAL A 18 -4.71 -9.80 27.49
CA VAL A 18 -5.69 -8.77 27.12
C VAL A 18 -5.11 -7.81 26.06
N GLU A 19 -3.84 -7.47 26.16
CA GLU A 19 -3.17 -6.62 25.16
C GLU A 19 -3.03 -7.32 23.81
N VAL A 20 -2.73 -8.62 23.81
CA VAL A 20 -2.68 -9.42 22.58
C VAL A 20 -4.06 -9.44 21.91
N GLU A 21 -5.13 -9.71 22.67
CA GLU A 21 -6.49 -9.70 22.12
C GLU A 21 -6.92 -8.33 21.57
N ARG A 22 -6.57 -7.25 22.28
CA ARG A 22 -6.81 -5.88 21.81
C ARG A 22 -6.08 -5.62 20.50
N GLN A 23 -4.78 -5.94 20.44
CA GLN A 23 -3.98 -5.71 19.23
C GLN A 23 -4.43 -6.58 18.05
N ILE A 24 -4.91 -7.80 18.29
CA ILE A 24 -5.51 -8.65 17.24
C ILE A 24 -6.72 -7.94 16.65
N ARG A 25 -7.65 -7.47 17.50
CA ARG A 25 -8.86 -6.75 17.05
C ARG A 25 -8.51 -5.51 16.23
N GLU A 26 -7.65 -4.64 16.76
CA GLU A 26 -7.19 -3.43 16.08
C GLU A 26 -6.52 -3.75 14.73
N THR A 27 -5.71 -4.81 14.67
CA THR A 27 -5.04 -5.22 13.43
C THR A 27 -6.05 -5.74 12.40
N THR A 28 -7.07 -6.50 12.84
CA THR A 28 -8.15 -6.98 11.97
C THR A 28 -8.99 -5.83 11.42
N GLU A 29 -9.40 -4.87 12.24
CA GLU A 29 -10.13 -3.68 11.79
C GLU A 29 -9.32 -2.89 10.74
N ARG A 30 -8.00 -2.73 10.97
CA ARG A 30 -7.10 -2.09 10.00
C ARG A 30 -6.93 -2.88 8.71
N LEU A 31 -6.94 -4.21 8.78
CA LEU A 31 -6.89 -5.07 7.59
C LEU A 31 -8.14 -4.88 6.71
N GLU A 32 -9.32 -4.84 7.34
CA GLU A 32 -10.59 -4.61 6.64
C GLU A 32 -10.59 -3.26 5.90
N GLN A 33 -10.19 -2.19 6.60
CA GLN A 33 -10.05 -0.86 6.02
C GLN A 33 -8.96 -0.82 4.92
N GLY A 34 -7.86 -1.54 5.13
CA GLY A 34 -6.72 -1.58 4.21
C GLY A 34 -7.09 -2.13 2.83
N VAL A 35 -8.03 -3.07 2.73
CA VAL A 35 -8.50 -3.61 1.44
C VAL A 35 -9.11 -2.52 0.57
N GLU A 36 -9.92 -1.65 1.15
CA GLU A 36 -10.53 -0.53 0.42
C GLU A 36 -9.47 0.48 -0.03
N VAL A 37 -8.50 0.78 0.84
CA VAL A 37 -7.38 1.68 0.50
C VAL A 37 -6.60 1.14 -0.70
N VAL A 38 -6.19 -0.14 -0.68
CA VAL A 38 -5.45 -0.76 -1.78
C VAL A 38 -6.26 -0.73 -3.08
N ARG A 39 -7.56 -1.05 -3.02
CA ARG A 39 -8.46 -0.98 -4.19
C ARG A 39 -8.50 0.43 -4.77
N ASN A 40 -8.66 1.44 -3.93
CA ASN A 40 -8.74 2.83 -4.36
C ASN A 40 -7.42 3.31 -4.99
N ARG A 41 -6.27 2.96 -4.40
CA ARG A 41 -4.96 3.27 -4.97
C ARG A 41 -4.71 2.56 -6.30
N ASN A 42 -5.11 1.29 -6.43
CA ASN A 42 -5.03 0.57 -7.70
C ASN A 42 -5.87 1.28 -8.78
N ARG A 43 -7.10 1.69 -8.44
CA ARG A 43 -7.96 2.44 -9.37
C ARG A 43 -7.31 3.75 -9.83
N MET A 44 -6.70 4.49 -8.91
CA MET A 44 -5.98 5.74 -9.25
C MET A 44 -4.80 5.47 -10.18
N LEU A 45 -3.99 4.44 -9.89
CA LEU A 45 -2.88 4.03 -10.76
C LEU A 45 -3.38 3.66 -12.16
N LYS A 46 -4.45 2.86 -12.27
CA LYS A 46 -5.03 2.47 -13.57
C LYS A 46 -5.56 3.66 -14.35
N GLU A 47 -6.07 4.68 -13.67
CA GLU A 47 -6.51 5.91 -14.32
C GLU A 47 -5.33 6.75 -14.83
N ALA A 48 -4.29 6.93 -14.00
CA ALA A 48 -3.07 7.63 -14.40
C ALA A 48 -2.36 6.94 -15.59
N GLU A 49 -2.33 5.60 -15.60
CA GLU A 49 -1.82 4.83 -16.75
C GLU A 49 -2.61 5.10 -18.06
N ARG A 50 -3.94 5.20 -17.97
CA ARG A 50 -4.78 5.53 -19.14
C ARG A 50 -4.55 6.96 -19.61
N LEU A 51 -4.43 7.90 -18.67
CA LEU A 51 -4.17 9.31 -18.93
C LEU A 51 -2.84 9.48 -19.65
N LEU A 52 -1.77 8.92 -19.10
CA LEU A 52 -0.44 8.92 -19.72
C LEU A 52 -0.45 8.33 -21.13
N LYS A 53 -1.12 7.19 -21.33
CA LYS A 53 -1.22 6.55 -22.65
C LYS A 53 -1.95 7.44 -23.65
N ARG A 54 -3.05 8.07 -23.24
CA ARG A 54 -3.82 8.99 -24.08
C ARG A 54 -3.00 10.22 -24.43
N GLU A 55 -2.35 10.83 -23.46
CA GLU A 55 -1.56 12.05 -23.64
C GLU A 55 -0.37 11.80 -24.56
N LYS A 56 0.39 10.72 -24.34
CA LYS A 56 1.48 10.30 -25.24
C LYS A 56 1.01 10.14 -26.68
N ALA A 57 -0.14 9.51 -26.89
CA ALA A 57 -0.67 9.35 -28.25
C ALA A 57 -1.02 10.70 -28.90
N LEU A 58 -1.67 11.60 -28.15
CA LEU A 58 -2.05 12.91 -28.65
C LEU A 58 -0.83 13.79 -28.97
N VAL A 59 0.12 13.87 -28.04
CA VAL A 59 1.36 14.63 -28.19
C VAL A 59 2.19 14.08 -29.35
N TYR A 60 2.33 12.77 -29.47
CA TYR A 60 3.02 12.15 -30.60
C TYR A 60 2.37 12.49 -31.94
N ILE A 61 1.03 12.41 -32.04
CA ILE A 61 0.32 12.79 -33.27
C ILE A 61 0.57 14.27 -33.60
N GLN A 62 0.52 15.16 -32.60
CA GLN A 62 0.80 16.58 -32.79
C GLN A 62 2.22 16.81 -33.33
N HIS A 63 3.22 16.13 -32.77
CA HIS A 63 4.60 16.21 -33.24
C HIS A 63 4.77 15.70 -34.67
N ARG A 64 4.14 14.56 -34.99
CA ARG A 64 4.13 14.02 -36.35
C ARG A 64 3.46 14.97 -37.35
N SER A 65 2.35 15.60 -36.97
CA SER A 65 1.66 16.61 -37.78
C SER A 65 2.47 17.88 -37.96
N ALA A 66 3.36 18.22 -37.02
CA ALA A 66 4.30 19.34 -37.12
C ALA A 66 5.53 19.04 -38.01
N GLY A 67 5.60 17.84 -38.61
CA GLY A 67 6.67 17.47 -39.55
C GLY A 67 7.98 17.04 -38.90
N MET A 68 8.00 16.81 -37.58
CA MET A 68 9.18 16.25 -36.90
C MET A 68 9.54 14.87 -37.45
N SER A 69 10.83 14.49 -37.38
CA SER A 69 11.23 13.11 -37.68
C SER A 69 10.60 12.13 -36.68
N ILE A 70 10.54 10.84 -37.01
CA ILE A 70 9.98 9.83 -36.09
C ILE A 70 10.77 9.82 -34.78
N LYS A 71 12.10 9.80 -34.88
CA LYS A 71 12.99 9.75 -33.71
C LYS A 71 12.89 10.99 -32.83
N ASP A 72 12.79 12.17 -33.43
CA ASP A 72 12.65 13.42 -32.67
C ASP A 72 11.25 13.51 -32.05
N SER A 73 10.21 13.05 -32.75
CA SER A 73 8.84 12.99 -32.21
C SER A 73 8.76 12.06 -30.99
N ASP A 74 9.39 10.89 -31.05
CA ASP A 74 9.44 9.96 -29.91
C ASP A 74 10.14 10.59 -28.71
N ALA A 75 11.32 11.18 -28.93
CA ALA A 75 12.09 11.82 -27.87
C ALA A 75 11.32 12.99 -27.24
N GLN A 76 10.72 13.86 -28.06
CA GLN A 76 9.98 15.02 -27.57
C GLN A 76 8.68 14.61 -26.87
N THR A 77 7.97 13.58 -27.36
CA THR A 77 6.77 13.06 -26.67
C THR A 77 7.09 12.61 -25.26
N VAL A 78 8.25 11.99 -25.03
CA VAL A 78 8.67 11.57 -23.69
C VAL A 78 8.87 12.77 -22.77
N VAL A 79 9.50 13.84 -23.27
CA VAL A 79 9.75 15.07 -22.51
C VAL A 79 8.43 15.80 -22.21
N ASP A 80 7.58 15.95 -23.22
CA ASP A 80 6.35 16.74 -23.11
C ASP A 80 5.27 16.03 -22.28
N THR A 81 5.36 14.71 -22.13
CA THR A 81 4.45 13.91 -21.27
C THR A 81 5.05 13.55 -19.91
N ASP A 82 6.16 14.17 -19.53
CA ASP A 82 6.78 13.96 -18.22
C ASP A 82 5.84 14.28 -17.03
N PRO A 83 5.01 15.34 -17.05
CA PRO A 83 4.06 15.60 -15.96
C PRO A 83 3.08 14.45 -15.72
N ALA A 84 2.45 13.94 -16.78
CA ALA A 84 1.53 12.80 -16.69
C ALA A 84 2.24 11.51 -16.27
N ARG A 85 3.54 11.37 -16.61
CA ARG A 85 4.38 10.27 -16.15
C ARG A 85 4.64 10.38 -14.66
N ALA A 86 5.00 11.56 -14.15
CA ALA A 86 5.22 11.80 -12.73
C ALA A 86 3.97 11.47 -11.91
N GLU A 87 2.77 11.90 -12.36
CA GLU A 87 1.51 11.56 -11.69
C GLU A 87 1.26 10.04 -11.63
N ARG A 88 1.57 9.33 -12.71
CA ARG A 88 1.48 7.86 -12.76
C ARG A 88 2.48 7.22 -11.79
N ASP A 89 3.71 7.71 -11.75
CA ASP A 89 4.77 7.18 -10.89
C ASP A 89 4.42 7.39 -9.40
N ASP A 90 3.86 8.54 -9.04
CA ASP A 90 3.34 8.81 -7.69
C ASP A 90 2.18 7.87 -7.31
N ALA A 91 1.24 7.66 -8.24
CA ALA A 91 0.14 6.73 -8.05
C ALA A 91 0.62 5.28 -7.91
N GLU A 92 1.69 4.92 -8.63
CA GLU A 92 2.32 3.61 -8.56
C GLU A 92 2.94 3.38 -7.18
N VAL A 93 3.78 4.32 -6.71
CA VAL A 93 4.38 4.28 -5.38
C VAL A 93 3.31 4.16 -4.29
N ALA A 94 2.24 4.96 -4.37
CA ALA A 94 1.16 4.92 -3.41
C ALA A 94 0.42 3.57 -3.39
N TYR A 95 0.23 2.94 -4.55
CA TYR A 95 -0.37 1.61 -4.65
C TYR A 95 0.53 0.53 -4.03
N TRP A 96 1.81 0.48 -4.41
CA TRP A 96 2.75 -0.51 -3.88
C TRP A 96 2.90 -0.38 -2.37
N TYR A 97 3.05 0.86 -1.87
CA TYR A 97 3.10 1.12 -0.44
C TYR A 97 1.86 0.61 0.30
N ALA A 98 0.65 0.92 -0.18
CA ALA A 98 -0.59 0.47 0.45
C ALA A 98 -0.70 -1.06 0.47
N ARG A 99 -0.29 -1.72 -0.63
CA ARG A 99 -0.33 -3.18 -0.74
C ARG A 99 0.68 -3.83 0.20
N ASP A 100 1.90 -3.31 0.26
CA ASP A 100 2.95 -3.86 1.11
C ASP A 100 2.61 -3.64 2.59
N LEU A 101 2.00 -2.51 2.95
CA LEU A 101 1.45 -2.27 4.29
C LEU A 101 0.38 -3.30 4.67
N LEU A 102 -0.53 -3.63 3.74
CA LEU A 102 -1.55 -4.65 3.98
C LEU A 102 -0.91 -6.01 4.28
N VAL A 103 0.15 -6.38 3.55
CA VAL A 103 0.94 -7.59 3.81
C VAL A 103 1.59 -7.54 5.20
N GLN A 104 2.17 -6.40 5.59
CA GLN A 104 2.75 -6.26 6.93
C GLN A 104 1.71 -6.39 8.04
N LEU A 105 0.49 -5.89 7.83
CA LEU A 105 -0.61 -6.09 8.78
C LEU A 105 -1.01 -7.57 8.89
N GLN A 106 -1.01 -8.32 7.79
CA GLN A 106 -1.27 -9.76 7.81
C GLN A 106 -0.17 -10.51 8.58
N ASN A 107 1.09 -10.15 8.36
CA ASN A 107 2.23 -10.71 9.11
C ASN A 107 2.13 -10.40 10.59
N LYS A 108 1.77 -9.16 10.95
CA LYS A 108 1.55 -8.76 12.35
C LYS A 108 0.43 -9.57 12.99
N LEU A 109 -0.71 -9.76 12.31
CA LEU A 109 -1.81 -10.57 12.82
C LEU A 109 -1.37 -12.02 13.09
N SER A 110 -0.62 -12.63 12.16
CA SER A 110 -0.08 -13.98 12.32
C SER A 110 0.87 -14.09 13.52
N ALA A 111 1.76 -13.10 13.71
CA ALA A 111 2.65 -13.04 14.85
C ALA A 111 1.89 -12.93 16.18
N LEU A 112 0.87 -12.07 16.25
CA LEU A 112 0.01 -11.92 17.43
C LEU A 112 -0.77 -13.20 17.74
N GLN A 113 -1.29 -13.89 16.74
CA GLN A 113 -1.97 -15.18 16.90
C GLN A 113 -1.03 -16.26 17.45
N THR A 114 0.23 -16.26 17.00
CA THR A 114 1.28 -17.16 17.47
C THR A 114 1.61 -16.88 18.95
N GLN A 115 1.75 -15.61 19.32
CA GLN A 115 1.95 -15.20 20.71
C GLN A 115 0.76 -15.59 21.59
N ALA A 116 -0.47 -15.40 21.12
CA ALA A 116 -1.68 -15.82 21.83
C ALA A 116 -1.70 -17.32 22.11
N ALA A 117 -1.30 -18.14 21.13
CA ALA A 117 -1.18 -19.59 21.30
C ALA A 117 -0.11 -19.96 22.35
N GLY A 118 1.04 -19.29 22.32
CA GLY A 118 2.11 -19.46 23.31
C GLY A 118 1.65 -19.13 24.73
N LEU A 119 0.92 -18.02 24.92
CA LEU A 119 0.36 -17.63 26.21
C LEU A 119 -0.63 -18.68 26.75
N ARG A 120 -1.52 -19.22 25.89
CA ARG A 120 -2.45 -20.29 26.30
C ARG A 120 -1.72 -21.57 26.72
N ALA A 121 -0.63 -21.92 26.04
CA ALA A 121 0.20 -23.08 26.39
C ALA A 121 0.97 -22.87 27.71
N ALA A 122 1.42 -21.64 27.98
CA ALA A 122 2.14 -21.29 29.20
C ALA A 122 1.24 -21.20 30.44
N TYR A 123 -0.04 -20.84 30.27
CA TYR A 123 -1.02 -20.71 31.35
C TYR A 123 -2.23 -21.65 31.20
N PRO A 124 -2.04 -22.99 31.21
CA PRO A 124 -3.12 -23.95 30.97
C PRO A 124 -4.22 -23.94 32.05
N MET A 125 -3.97 -23.32 33.22
CA MET A 125 -4.90 -23.27 34.35
C MET A 125 -5.66 -21.94 34.48
N ALA A 126 -5.39 -20.93 33.63
CA ALA A 126 -6.07 -19.63 33.71
C ALA A 126 -7.56 -19.66 33.27
N GLY A 127 -8.05 -20.81 32.75
CA GLY A 127 -9.44 -21.02 32.33
C GLY A 127 -10.16 -22.21 32.98
N ARG A 128 -9.53 -22.92 33.93
CA ARG A 128 -10.24 -23.85 34.81
C ARG A 128 -10.61 -23.11 36.08
N GLY A 129 -11.83 -22.56 36.09
CA GLY A 129 -12.39 -21.94 37.28
C GLY A 129 -12.40 -22.88 38.48
N LEU A 130 -12.21 -22.29 39.66
CA LEU A 130 -12.84 -22.76 40.89
C LEU A 130 -14.36 -22.76 40.73
#